data_AF-A0A7W5BY34-F1
#
_entry.id   AF-A0A7W5BY34-F1
#
_cell.length_a   1.000
_cell.length_b   1.000
_cell.length_c   1.000
_cell.angle_alpha   90.00
_cell.angle_beta   90.00
_cell.angle_gamma   90.00
#
_symmetry.space_group_name_H-M   'P 1'
#
loop_
_entity.id
_entity.type
_entity.pdbx_description
1 polymer ?
#
loop_
_entity_poly.entity_id
_entity_poly.type
_entity_poly.pdbx_seq_one_letter_code
_entity_poly.pdbx_strand_id
1 'polypeptide(L)'
;MARSGVRFEDVQRAIDELMAAGQAPSVQRIRETLGTGSFTTISEHLREWRKRREENRDVPPPRGMPAPLQELAESLWQQAQEAANEALVHYRREADDKVDEAQESVTAAERRAEDAEQREAALSAHLTRTDERLTEQTAELARLQADHDSLQAAEARQRDARGRLEARLDELQGELERQAQAHRQALEDQEAAQQRRLAQEEQRHEAAEARLMGLVDEARQERQSAEKAHATRIERLEKRLEAARSEQQSLREALQEEEKRRRSEEQARRDVETSRDSLDQERARLEARLADSQAALAARQARVEGLEKQLEARLWSSLEMMQESQARLEAAAENASGPDDAGPEQREDE
;
A
#
# COMPACT_ATOMS: atom_id res chain seq x y z
N MET A 1 31.26 -69.52 -155.35
CA MET A 1 31.91 -69.42 -154.02
C MET A 1 31.53 -70.66 -153.21
N ALA A 2 32.32 -71.72 -153.31
CA ALA A 2 32.10 -72.94 -152.54
C ALA A 2 32.60 -72.70 -151.11
N ARG A 3 31.70 -72.86 -150.12
CA ARG A 3 32.00 -72.63 -148.70
C ARG A 3 32.90 -73.77 -148.22
N SER A 4 34.14 -73.44 -147.83
CA SER A 4 34.98 -74.37 -147.08
C SER A 4 34.34 -74.59 -145.71
N GLY A 5 33.70 -75.74 -145.51
CA GLY A 5 33.25 -76.16 -144.19
C GLY A 5 34.46 -76.56 -143.36
N VAL A 6 34.59 -75.96 -142.17
CA VAL A 6 35.60 -76.37 -141.18
C VAL A 6 35.32 -77.81 -140.77
N ARG A 7 36.33 -78.68 -140.84
CA ARG A 7 36.19 -80.09 -140.47
C ARG A 7 36.47 -80.27 -138.98
N PHE A 8 35.98 -81.37 -138.43
CA PHE A 8 36.24 -81.76 -137.03
C PHE A 8 37.74 -81.80 -136.70
N GLU A 9 38.57 -82.28 -137.62
CA GLU A 9 40.03 -82.37 -137.47
C GLU A 9 40.71 -81.01 -137.31
N ASP A 10 40.19 -79.98 -138.00
CA ASP A 10 40.70 -78.62 -137.89
C ASP A 10 40.38 -78.04 -136.51
N VAL A 11 39.16 -78.27 -136.02
CA VAL A 11 38.74 -77.90 -134.65
C VAL A 11 39.56 -78.64 -133.60
N GLN A 12 39.83 -79.93 -133.80
CA GLN A 12 40.65 -80.72 -132.87
C GLN A 12 42.08 -80.19 -132.77
N ARG A 13 42.74 -79.91 -133.90
CA ARG A 13 44.10 -79.36 -133.92
C ARG A 13 44.19 -77.99 -133.25
N ALA A 14 43.20 -77.12 -133.47
CA ALA A 14 43.14 -75.83 -132.80
C ALA A 14 42.91 -75.96 -131.29
N ILE A 15 42.14 -76.96 -130.85
CA ILE A 15 41.99 -77.28 -129.42
C ILE A 15 43.31 -77.79 -128.82
N ASP A 16 44.02 -78.66 -129.53
CA ASP A 16 45.30 -79.21 -129.07
C ASP A 16 46.37 -78.11 -128.94
N GLU A 17 46.44 -77.17 -129.90
CA GLU A 17 47.31 -75.99 -129.81
C GLU A 17 46.96 -75.09 -128.62
N LEU A 18 45.66 -74.86 -128.35
CA LEU A 18 45.21 -74.08 -127.20
C LEU A 18 45.52 -74.77 -125.86
N MET A 19 45.37 -76.08 -125.78
CA MET A 19 45.68 -76.86 -124.58
C MET A 19 47.19 -76.93 -124.33
N ALA A 20 48.01 -77.08 -125.37
CA ALA A 20 49.47 -77.03 -125.26
C ALA A 20 49.97 -75.67 -124.74
N ALA A 21 49.24 -74.60 -125.06
CA ALA A 21 49.47 -73.25 -124.53
C ALA A 21 48.84 -73.01 -123.14
N GLY A 22 48.26 -74.03 -122.50
CA GLY A 22 47.64 -73.93 -121.17
C GLY A 22 46.32 -73.16 -121.12
N GLN A 23 45.68 -72.91 -122.28
CA GLN A 23 44.42 -72.16 -122.37
C GLN A 23 43.21 -73.08 -122.53
N ALA A 24 42.09 -72.70 -121.91
CA ALA A 24 40.85 -73.47 -122.00
C ALA A 24 40.20 -73.32 -123.40
N PRO A 25 39.84 -74.43 -124.08
CA PRO A 25 39.25 -74.35 -125.42
C PRO A 25 37.83 -73.77 -125.39
N SER A 26 37.66 -72.59 -125.98
CA SER A 26 36.35 -71.94 -126.17
C SER A 26 36.06 -71.74 -127.66
N VAL A 27 34.78 -71.71 -128.04
CA VAL A 27 34.35 -71.59 -129.46
C VAL A 27 34.96 -70.36 -130.13
N GLN A 28 35.10 -69.26 -129.38
CA GLN A 28 35.68 -68.02 -129.86
C GLN A 28 37.18 -68.13 -130.10
N ARG A 29 37.94 -68.71 -129.16
CA ARG A 29 39.39 -68.91 -129.29
C ARG A 29 39.73 -69.86 -130.42
N ILE A 30 38.96 -70.94 -130.56
CA ILE A 30 39.14 -71.92 -131.64
C ILE A 30 38.95 -71.26 -133.01
N ARG A 31 37.98 -70.34 -133.13
CA ARG A 31 37.75 -69.58 -134.36
C ARG A 31 38.86 -68.56 -134.63
N GLU A 32 39.42 -67.94 -133.59
CA GLU A 32 40.56 -67.03 -133.71
C GLU A 32 41.81 -67.79 -134.21
N THR A 33 42.05 -68.99 -133.71
CA THR A 33 43.16 -69.86 -134.15
C THR A 33 42.96 -70.39 -135.58
N LEU A 34 41.72 -70.73 -135.97
CA LEU A 34 41.42 -71.27 -137.31
C LEU A 34 41.18 -70.22 -138.39
N GLY A 35 40.86 -68.98 -138.01
CA GLY A 35 40.55 -67.85 -138.91
C GLY A 35 39.28 -68.01 -139.76
N THR A 36 38.66 -69.19 -139.78
CA THR A 36 37.50 -69.51 -140.64
C THR A 36 36.51 -70.44 -139.90
N GLY A 37 35.27 -70.55 -140.39
CA GLY A 37 34.22 -71.39 -139.80
C GLY A 37 33.09 -70.62 -139.13
N SER A 38 31.89 -71.21 -139.17
CA SER A 38 30.71 -70.67 -138.46
C SER A 38 30.75 -71.10 -136.99
N PHE A 39 30.34 -70.21 -136.08
CA PHE A 39 30.30 -70.49 -134.64
C PHE A 39 29.44 -71.72 -134.30
N THR A 40 28.37 -71.97 -135.06
CA THR A 40 27.51 -73.14 -134.90
C THR A 40 28.26 -74.43 -135.21
N THR A 41 28.98 -74.50 -136.34
CA THR A 41 29.77 -75.69 -136.71
C THR A 41 30.93 -75.95 -135.74
N ILE A 42 31.64 -74.90 -135.30
CA ILE A 42 32.71 -75.03 -134.31
C ILE A 42 32.15 -75.48 -132.95
N SER A 43 30.96 -75.00 -132.55
CA SER A 43 30.33 -75.40 -131.29
C SER A 43 29.87 -76.86 -131.30
N GLU A 44 29.39 -77.36 -132.44
CA GLU A 44 29.03 -78.78 -132.61
C GLU A 44 30.26 -79.67 -132.51
N HIS A 45 31.35 -79.34 -133.24
CA HIS A 45 32.59 -80.10 -133.16
C HIS A 45 33.29 -79.99 -131.79
N LEU A 46 33.20 -78.84 -131.10
CA LEU A 46 33.73 -78.70 -129.73
C LEU A 46 32.92 -79.52 -128.71
N ARG A 47 31.59 -79.62 -128.87
CA ARG A 47 30.76 -80.50 -128.03
C ARG A 47 31.06 -81.96 -128.33
N GLU A 48 31.18 -82.32 -129.60
CA GLU A 48 31.57 -83.67 -130.02
C GLU A 48 32.96 -84.06 -129.48
N TRP A 49 33.92 -83.13 -129.53
CA TRP A 49 35.25 -83.32 -128.94
C TRP A 49 35.19 -83.48 -127.41
N ARG A 50 34.40 -82.66 -126.70
CA ARG A 50 34.24 -82.77 -125.24
C ARG A 50 33.64 -84.12 -124.85
N LYS A 51 32.59 -84.56 -125.57
CA LYS A 51 31.96 -85.86 -125.35
C LYS A 51 32.95 -87.01 -125.58
N ARG A 52 33.71 -86.97 -126.68
CA ARG A 52 34.77 -87.96 -126.96
C ARG A 52 35.90 -87.96 -125.92
N ARG A 53 36.19 -86.84 -125.27
CA ARG A 53 37.20 -86.74 -124.21
C ARG A 53 36.68 -87.25 -122.87
N GLU A 54 35.44 -86.96 -122.53
CA GLU A 54 34.79 -87.41 -121.28
C GLU A 54 34.58 -88.93 -121.29
N GLU A 55 34.22 -89.51 -122.43
CA GLU A 55 34.14 -90.97 -122.65
C GLU A 55 35.53 -91.65 -122.64
N ASN A 56 36.63 -90.92 -122.90
CA ASN A 56 38.00 -91.44 -122.86
C ASN A 56 38.79 -91.04 -121.59
N ARG A 57 38.14 -90.41 -120.59
CA ARG A 57 38.83 -89.90 -119.40
C ARG A 57 39.32 -91.01 -118.46
N ASP A 58 38.66 -92.17 -118.52
CA ASP A 58 39.00 -93.38 -117.74
C ASP A 58 39.61 -94.49 -118.62
N VAL A 59 40.03 -94.17 -119.84
CA VAL A 59 40.62 -95.14 -120.77
C VAL A 59 42.15 -95.08 -120.66
N PRO A 60 42.83 -96.22 -120.41
CA PRO A 60 44.29 -96.27 -120.38
C PRO A 60 44.87 -95.83 -121.74
N PRO A 61 46.13 -95.32 -121.77
CA PRO A 61 46.72 -94.74 -122.98
C PRO A 61 46.68 -95.71 -124.17
N PRO A 62 46.62 -95.19 -125.42
CA PRO A 62 46.17 -95.95 -126.59
C PRO A 62 46.99 -97.21 -126.84
N ARG A 63 46.27 -98.31 -127.04
CA ARG A 63 46.76 -99.62 -127.48
C ARG A 63 47.52 -99.52 -128.81
N GLY A 64 48.83 -99.31 -128.72
CA GLY A 64 49.76 -99.25 -129.85
C GLY A 64 51.22 -99.41 -129.42
N MET A 65 51.46 -99.88 -128.20
CA MET A 65 52.78 -100.11 -127.63
C MET A 65 52.97 -101.64 -127.48
N PRO A 66 54.19 -102.19 -127.65
CA PRO A 66 54.48 -103.60 -127.39
C PRO A 66 53.89 -104.05 -126.05
N ALA A 67 53.27 -105.24 -125.98
CA ALA A 67 52.56 -105.75 -124.80
C ALA A 67 53.25 -105.50 -123.44
N PRO A 68 54.60 -105.60 -123.30
CA PRO A 68 55.28 -105.30 -122.04
C PRO A 68 55.16 -103.84 -121.56
N LEU A 69 55.07 -102.88 -122.50
CA LEU A 69 54.97 -101.45 -122.18
C LEU A 69 53.54 -101.05 -121.80
N GLN A 70 52.54 -101.76 -122.32
CA GLN A 70 51.14 -101.53 -121.96
C GLN A 70 50.84 -102.05 -120.55
N GLU A 71 51.32 -103.25 -120.21
CA GLU A 71 51.24 -103.78 -118.83
C GLU A 71 51.96 -102.87 -117.83
N LEU A 72 53.11 -102.29 -118.21
CA LEU A 72 53.81 -101.31 -117.38
C LEU A 72 53.00 -100.02 -117.20
N ALA A 73 52.34 -99.52 -118.25
CA ALA A 73 51.51 -98.32 -118.18
C ALA A 73 50.23 -98.54 -117.34
N GLU A 74 49.58 -99.70 -117.47
CA GLU A 74 48.42 -100.09 -116.66
C GLU A 74 48.81 -100.30 -115.19
N SER A 75 49.96 -100.94 -114.91
CA SER A 75 50.53 -101.06 -113.57
C SER A 75 50.90 -99.71 -112.96
N LEU A 76 51.50 -98.81 -113.73
CA LEU A 76 51.87 -97.47 -113.27
C LEU A 76 50.62 -96.63 -112.98
N TRP A 77 49.58 -96.77 -113.80
CA TRP A 77 48.29 -96.13 -113.59
C TRP A 77 47.57 -96.66 -112.34
N GLN A 78 47.56 -97.97 -112.11
CA GLN A 78 47.02 -98.57 -110.88
C GLN A 78 47.78 -98.08 -109.64
N GLN A 79 49.12 -98.07 -109.68
CA GLN A 79 49.94 -97.55 -108.58
C GLN A 79 49.70 -96.05 -108.35
N ALA A 80 49.54 -95.26 -109.42
CA ALA A 80 49.20 -93.85 -109.31
C ALA A 80 47.80 -93.64 -108.71
N GLN A 81 46.82 -94.48 -109.06
CA GLN A 81 45.48 -94.43 -108.52
C GLN A 81 45.44 -94.87 -107.05
N GLU A 82 46.20 -95.90 -106.67
CA GLU A 82 46.37 -96.33 -105.28
C GLU A 82 47.04 -95.24 -104.44
N ALA A 83 48.15 -94.67 -104.91
CA ALA A 83 48.83 -93.57 -104.24
C ALA A 83 47.93 -92.31 -104.11
N ALA A 84 47.13 -92.00 -105.13
CA ALA A 84 46.17 -90.90 -105.07
C ALA A 84 45.02 -91.19 -104.08
N ASN A 85 44.54 -92.43 -104.00
CA ASN A 85 43.52 -92.84 -103.03
C ASN A 85 44.07 -92.82 -101.60
N GLU A 86 45.30 -93.28 -101.37
CA GLU A 86 45.98 -93.19 -100.07
C GLU A 86 46.18 -91.74 -99.63
N ALA A 87 46.65 -90.87 -100.54
CA ALA A 87 46.77 -89.43 -100.28
C ALA A 87 45.40 -88.82 -99.96
N LEU A 88 44.34 -89.18 -100.70
CA LEU A 88 42.98 -88.70 -100.45
C LEU A 88 42.47 -89.14 -99.08
N VAL A 89 42.71 -90.39 -98.66
CA VAL A 89 42.34 -90.89 -97.34
C VAL A 89 43.11 -90.15 -96.24
N HIS A 90 44.40 -89.90 -96.45
CA HIS A 90 45.22 -89.10 -95.52
C HIS A 90 44.68 -87.67 -95.38
N TYR A 91 44.43 -86.98 -96.50
CA TYR A 91 43.86 -85.63 -96.48
C TYR A 91 42.47 -85.57 -95.86
N ARG A 92 41.63 -86.60 -96.05
CA ARG A 92 40.32 -86.69 -95.40
C ARG A 92 40.47 -86.83 -93.89
N ARG A 93 41.34 -87.73 -93.42
CA ARG A 93 41.64 -87.87 -91.98
C ARG A 93 42.17 -86.58 -91.38
N GLU A 94 43.15 -85.93 -92.01
CA GLU A 94 43.66 -84.63 -91.53
C GLU A 94 42.59 -83.53 -91.54
N ALA A 95 41.66 -83.56 -92.49
CA ALA A 95 40.54 -82.62 -92.54
C ALA A 95 39.53 -82.91 -91.43
N ASP A 96 39.18 -84.18 -91.21
CA ASP A 96 38.29 -84.63 -90.14
C ASP A 96 38.89 -84.30 -88.77
N ASP A 97 40.17 -84.57 -88.54
CA ASP A 97 40.90 -84.23 -87.31
C ASP A 97 40.88 -82.72 -87.04
N LYS A 98 41.06 -81.88 -88.09
CA LYS A 98 40.97 -80.42 -87.96
C LYS A 98 39.55 -79.93 -87.67
N VAL A 99 38.53 -80.60 -88.23
CA VAL A 99 37.13 -80.29 -87.94
C VAL A 99 36.82 -80.63 -86.49
N ASP A 100 37.27 -81.79 -86.00
CA ASP A 100 37.10 -82.21 -84.62
C ASP A 100 37.81 -81.26 -83.65
N GLU A 101 39.07 -80.89 -83.92
CA GLU A 101 39.81 -79.90 -83.12
C GLU A 101 39.12 -78.52 -83.11
N ALA A 102 38.61 -78.08 -84.26
CA ALA A 102 37.86 -76.83 -84.34
C ALA A 102 36.55 -76.91 -83.55
N GLN A 103 35.85 -78.04 -83.60
CA GLN A 103 34.60 -78.26 -82.86
C GLN A 103 34.85 -78.27 -81.35
N GLU A 104 35.92 -78.92 -80.89
CA GLU A 104 36.34 -78.90 -79.49
C GLU A 104 36.71 -77.48 -79.03
N SER A 105 37.43 -76.71 -79.86
CA SER A 105 37.79 -75.32 -79.57
C SER A 105 36.56 -74.43 -79.47
N VAL A 106 35.58 -74.57 -80.38
CA VAL A 106 34.31 -73.83 -80.35
C VAL A 106 33.54 -74.15 -79.08
N THR A 107 33.33 -75.43 -78.77
CA THR A 107 32.60 -75.82 -77.54
C THR A 107 33.30 -75.35 -76.26
N ALA A 108 34.64 -75.37 -76.23
CA ALA A 108 35.41 -74.82 -75.11
C ALA A 108 35.34 -73.29 -75.02
N ALA A 109 35.19 -72.59 -76.14
CA ALA A 109 34.97 -71.13 -76.17
C ALA A 109 33.54 -70.77 -75.74
N GLU A 110 32.54 -71.51 -76.20
CA GLU A 110 31.13 -71.35 -75.80
C GLU A 110 30.95 -71.52 -74.30
N ARG A 111 31.50 -72.60 -73.70
CA ARG A 111 31.47 -72.79 -72.24
C ARG A 111 32.12 -71.64 -71.47
N ARG A 112 33.25 -71.12 -71.98
CA ARG A 112 33.93 -69.97 -71.37
C ARG A 112 33.11 -68.69 -71.49
N ALA A 113 32.39 -68.50 -72.59
CA ALA A 113 31.48 -67.38 -72.78
C ALA A 113 30.29 -67.48 -71.83
N GLU A 114 29.65 -68.65 -71.73
CA GLU A 114 28.55 -68.90 -70.78
C GLU A 114 28.98 -68.66 -69.33
N ASP A 115 30.15 -69.17 -68.92
CA ASP A 115 30.70 -68.93 -67.59
C ASP A 115 30.97 -67.43 -67.33
N ALA A 116 31.45 -66.70 -68.34
CA ALA A 116 31.69 -65.26 -68.24
C ALA A 116 30.37 -64.49 -68.12
N GLU A 117 29.36 -64.81 -68.94
CA GLU A 117 28.03 -64.20 -68.89
C GLU A 117 27.36 -64.44 -67.53
N GLN A 118 27.45 -65.65 -66.98
CA GLN A 118 26.91 -65.96 -65.65
C GLN A 118 27.60 -65.15 -64.55
N ARG A 119 28.93 -64.97 -64.63
CA ARG A 119 29.68 -64.14 -63.68
C ARG A 119 29.33 -62.67 -63.81
N GLU A 120 29.21 -62.14 -65.02
CA GLU A 120 28.80 -60.76 -65.26
C GLU A 120 27.37 -60.52 -64.74
N ALA A 121 26.45 -61.44 -64.99
CA ALA A 121 25.09 -61.36 -64.46
C ALA A 121 25.06 -61.38 -62.93
N ALA A 122 25.85 -62.27 -62.30
CA ALA A 122 25.95 -62.34 -60.83
C ALA A 122 26.57 -61.07 -60.23
N LEU A 123 27.62 -60.53 -60.85
CA LEU A 123 28.27 -59.29 -60.43
C LEU A 123 27.35 -58.09 -60.61
N SER A 124 26.64 -58.00 -61.73
CA SER A 124 25.65 -56.94 -62.00
C SER A 124 24.53 -56.96 -60.95
N ALA A 125 23.95 -58.14 -60.68
CA ALA A 125 22.93 -58.29 -59.64
C ALA A 125 23.44 -57.90 -58.24
N HIS A 126 24.69 -58.27 -57.92
CA HIS A 126 25.31 -57.87 -56.65
C HIS A 126 25.51 -56.35 -56.58
N LEU A 127 26.00 -55.71 -57.65
CA LEU A 127 26.19 -54.27 -57.73
C LEU A 127 24.87 -53.52 -57.54
N THR A 128 23.81 -53.93 -58.25
CA THR A 128 22.47 -53.34 -58.09
C THR A 128 21.98 -53.46 -56.65
N ARG A 129 22.09 -54.65 -56.03
CA ARG A 129 21.70 -54.83 -54.63
C ARG A 129 22.53 -53.95 -53.67
N THR A 130 23.83 -53.79 -53.92
CA THR A 130 24.65 -52.91 -53.08
C THR A 130 24.31 -51.44 -53.25
N ASP A 131 23.95 -51.01 -54.46
CA ASP A 131 23.54 -49.64 -54.76
C ASP A 131 22.18 -49.33 -54.13
N GLU A 132 21.22 -50.26 -54.22
CA GLU A 132 19.93 -50.18 -53.52
C GLU A 132 20.13 -50.05 -52.00
N ARG A 133 21.02 -50.87 -51.41
CA ARG A 133 21.32 -50.77 -49.98
C ARG A 133 22.00 -49.45 -49.61
N LEU A 134 22.91 -48.96 -50.45
CA LEU A 134 23.62 -47.70 -50.20
C LEU A 134 22.66 -46.51 -50.30
N THR A 135 21.76 -46.51 -51.27
CA THR A 135 20.73 -45.48 -51.43
C THR A 135 19.75 -45.49 -50.27
N GLU A 136 19.32 -46.67 -49.79
CA GLU A 136 18.47 -46.81 -48.60
C GLU A 136 19.16 -46.26 -47.34
N GLN A 137 20.42 -46.66 -47.09
CA GLN A 137 21.19 -46.16 -45.95
C GLN A 137 21.45 -44.65 -46.03
N THR A 138 21.69 -44.12 -47.23
CA THR A 138 21.88 -42.67 -47.42
C THR A 138 20.58 -41.91 -47.15
N ALA A 139 19.43 -42.45 -47.57
CA ALA A 139 18.13 -41.86 -47.27
C ALA A 139 17.81 -41.92 -45.76
N GLU A 140 18.17 -43.01 -45.08
CA GLU A 140 18.00 -43.16 -43.64
C GLU A 140 18.88 -42.18 -42.87
N LEU A 141 20.16 -42.04 -43.25
CA LEU A 141 21.06 -41.04 -42.68
C LEU A 141 20.55 -39.62 -42.89
N ALA A 142 20.04 -39.29 -44.08
CA ALA A 142 19.47 -37.97 -44.35
C ALA A 142 18.24 -37.69 -43.47
N ARG A 143 17.38 -38.69 -43.22
CA ARG A 143 16.25 -38.57 -42.30
C ARG A 143 16.71 -38.36 -40.86
N LEU A 144 17.65 -39.17 -40.38
CA LEU A 144 18.19 -39.04 -39.02
C LEU A 144 18.88 -37.68 -38.82
N GLN A 145 19.58 -37.17 -39.82
CA GLN A 145 20.19 -35.85 -39.79
C GLN A 145 19.13 -34.75 -39.68
N ALA A 146 18.06 -34.83 -40.48
CA ALA A 146 16.96 -33.87 -40.42
C ALA A 146 16.22 -33.91 -39.06
N ASP A 147 16.00 -35.10 -38.51
CA ASP A 147 15.41 -35.27 -37.19
C ASP A 147 16.32 -34.69 -36.11
N HIS A 148 17.63 -34.93 -36.18
CA HIS A 148 18.62 -34.36 -35.27
C HIS A 148 18.60 -32.83 -35.29
N ASP A 149 18.64 -32.23 -36.49
CA ASP A 149 18.61 -30.77 -36.66
C ASP A 149 17.30 -30.19 -36.12
N SER A 150 16.17 -30.88 -36.32
CA SER A 150 14.86 -30.47 -35.79
C SER A 150 14.83 -30.51 -34.26
N LEU A 151 15.42 -31.54 -33.64
CA LEU A 151 15.51 -31.70 -32.20
C LEU A 151 16.45 -30.66 -31.59
N GLN A 152 17.60 -30.37 -32.23
CA GLN A 152 18.49 -29.30 -31.81
C GLN A 152 17.81 -27.93 -31.87
N ALA A 153 17.06 -27.66 -32.94
CA ALA A 153 16.31 -26.41 -33.07
C ALA A 153 15.20 -26.30 -32.00
N ALA A 154 14.51 -27.40 -31.69
CA ALA A 154 13.52 -27.44 -30.63
C ALA A 154 14.16 -27.22 -29.24
N GLU A 155 15.31 -27.85 -28.98
CA GLU A 155 16.05 -27.70 -27.73
C GLU A 155 16.55 -26.26 -27.54
N ALA A 156 17.08 -25.63 -28.59
CA ALA A 156 17.49 -24.22 -28.56
C ALA A 156 16.29 -23.30 -28.22
N ARG A 157 15.13 -23.51 -28.87
CA ARG A 157 13.91 -22.75 -28.57
C ARG A 157 13.45 -22.94 -27.12
N GLN A 158 13.55 -24.16 -26.58
CA GLN A 158 13.21 -24.44 -25.19
C GLN A 158 14.17 -23.76 -24.21
N ARG A 159 15.48 -23.76 -24.50
CA ARG A 159 16.49 -23.03 -23.70
C ARG A 159 16.21 -21.53 -23.70
N ASP A 160 15.91 -20.94 -24.86
CA ASP A 160 15.55 -19.53 -24.96
C ASP A 160 14.26 -19.19 -24.21
N ALA A 161 13.24 -20.04 -24.34
CA ALA A 161 11.98 -19.88 -23.60
C ALA A 161 12.19 -19.97 -22.09
N ARG A 162 13.02 -20.93 -21.63
CA ARG A 162 13.38 -21.07 -20.21
C ARG A 162 14.12 -19.83 -19.72
N GLY A 163 15.12 -19.35 -20.45
CA GLY A 163 15.87 -18.14 -20.08
C GLY A 163 14.97 -16.90 -19.98
N ARG A 164 13.99 -16.75 -20.87
CA ARG A 164 12.99 -15.67 -20.78
C ARG A 164 12.08 -15.79 -19.56
N LEU A 165 11.68 -17.01 -19.20
CA LEU A 165 10.87 -17.26 -18.00
C LEU A 165 11.67 -17.01 -16.72
N GLU A 166 12.93 -17.45 -16.66
CA GLU A 166 13.85 -17.17 -15.55
C GLU A 166 14.05 -15.66 -15.36
N ALA A 167 14.36 -14.93 -16.43
CA ALA A 167 14.50 -13.46 -16.35
C ALA A 167 13.22 -12.75 -15.87
N ARG A 168 12.05 -13.23 -16.29
CA ARG A 168 10.76 -12.68 -15.85
C ARG A 168 10.45 -13.02 -14.40
N LEU A 169 10.86 -14.20 -13.92
CA LEU A 169 10.75 -14.56 -12.50
C LEU A 169 11.64 -13.66 -11.64
N ASP A 170 12.88 -13.42 -12.06
CA ASP A 170 13.81 -12.52 -11.35
C ASP A 170 13.26 -11.09 -11.31
N GLU A 171 12.69 -10.59 -12.41
CA GLU A 171 12.05 -9.27 -12.46
C GLU A 171 10.86 -9.17 -11.50
N LEU A 172 9.97 -10.17 -11.49
CA LEU A 172 8.82 -10.21 -10.60
C LEU A 172 9.23 -10.36 -9.13
N GLN A 173 10.28 -11.13 -8.83
CA GLN A 173 10.83 -11.23 -7.48
C GLN A 173 11.38 -9.88 -7.03
N GLY A 174 12.17 -9.20 -7.87
CA GLY A 174 12.69 -7.87 -7.58
C GLY A 174 11.59 -6.81 -7.44
N GLU A 175 10.48 -6.93 -8.17
CA GLU A 175 9.32 -6.05 -7.98
C GLU A 175 8.60 -6.33 -6.66
N LEU A 176 8.39 -7.61 -6.31
CA LEU A 176 7.77 -8.00 -5.04
C LEU A 176 8.60 -7.54 -3.83
N GLU A 177 9.93 -7.67 -3.89
CA GLU A 177 10.82 -7.19 -2.85
C GLU A 177 10.75 -5.67 -2.68
N ARG A 178 10.72 -4.92 -3.80
CA ARG A 178 10.55 -3.46 -3.80
C ARG A 178 9.20 -3.06 -3.20
N GLN A 179 8.12 -3.73 -3.59
CA GLN A 179 6.78 -3.48 -3.03
C GLN A 179 6.73 -3.81 -1.53
N ALA A 180 7.32 -4.93 -1.10
CA ALA A 180 7.41 -5.30 0.31
C ALA A 180 8.22 -4.28 1.12
N GLN A 181 9.32 -3.77 0.58
CA GLN A 181 10.12 -2.73 1.22
C GLN A 181 9.35 -1.42 1.31
N ALA A 182 8.69 -0.99 0.23
CA ALA A 182 7.86 0.21 0.24
C ALA A 182 6.71 0.12 1.24
N HIS A 183 6.05 -1.05 1.33
CA HIS A 183 5.00 -1.28 2.32
C HIS A 183 5.53 -1.25 3.76
N ARG A 184 6.69 -1.87 4.03
CA ARG A 184 7.34 -1.79 5.36
C ARG A 184 7.66 -0.34 5.74
N GLN A 185 8.25 0.43 4.83
CA GLN A 185 8.54 1.84 5.05
C GLN A 185 7.27 2.65 5.31
N ALA A 186 6.21 2.41 4.53
CA ALA A 186 4.93 3.10 4.73
C ALA A 186 4.30 2.79 6.10
N LEU A 187 4.42 1.56 6.58
CA LEU A 187 3.98 1.19 7.93
C LEU A 187 4.82 1.89 9.01
N GLU A 188 6.16 1.87 8.88
CA GLU A 188 7.06 2.55 9.82
C GLU A 188 6.79 4.06 9.87
N ASP A 189 6.60 4.70 8.72
CA ASP A 189 6.24 6.12 8.63
C ASP A 189 4.88 6.41 9.26
N GLN A 190 3.89 5.52 9.05
CA GLN A 190 2.58 5.64 9.67
C GLN A 190 2.67 5.51 11.20
N GLU A 191 3.38 4.51 11.70
CA GLU A 191 3.61 4.30 13.14
C GLU A 191 4.33 5.50 13.77
N ALA A 192 5.38 6.00 13.13
CA ALA A 192 6.10 7.19 13.57
C ALA A 192 5.20 8.43 13.59
N ALA A 193 4.34 8.60 12.58
CA ALA A 193 3.38 9.70 12.54
C ALA A 193 2.34 9.59 13.66
N GLN A 194 1.83 8.39 13.96
CA GLN A 194 0.89 8.16 15.05
C GLN A 194 1.54 8.42 16.41
N GLN A 195 2.76 7.91 16.64
CA GLN A 195 3.52 8.18 17.87
C GLN A 195 3.75 9.68 18.08
N ARG A 196 4.11 10.42 17.02
CA ARG A 196 4.26 11.88 17.10
C ARG A 196 2.95 12.59 17.44
N ARG A 197 1.82 12.13 16.89
CA ARG A 197 0.49 12.69 17.22
C ARG A 197 0.12 12.42 18.67
N LEU A 198 0.31 11.18 19.14
CA LEU A 198 0.06 10.81 20.53
C LEU A 198 0.92 11.65 21.48
N ALA A 199 2.22 11.74 21.24
CA ALA A 199 3.12 12.55 22.06
C ALA A 199 2.73 14.04 22.07
N GLN A 200 2.25 14.59 20.95
CA GLN A 200 1.75 15.97 20.89
C GLN A 200 0.47 16.15 21.70
N GLU A 201 -0.47 15.20 21.64
CA GLU A 201 -1.69 15.25 22.43
C GLU A 201 -1.39 15.08 23.92
N GLU A 202 -0.52 14.14 24.30
CA GLU A 202 -0.01 13.98 25.68
C GLU A 202 0.60 15.29 26.19
N GLN A 203 1.49 15.92 25.42
CA GLN A 203 2.07 17.21 25.79
C GLN A 203 1.02 18.32 25.94
N ARG A 204 -0.02 18.34 25.08
CA ARG A 204 -1.13 19.29 25.18
C ARG A 204 -1.97 19.04 26.43
N HIS A 205 -2.22 17.78 26.76
CA HIS A 205 -2.93 17.37 27.97
C HIS A 205 -2.13 17.74 29.21
N GLU A 206 -0.86 17.37 29.31
CA GLU A 206 0.03 17.76 30.42
C GLU A 206 0.09 19.28 30.58
N ALA A 207 0.21 20.04 29.48
CA ALA A 207 0.21 21.49 29.54
C ALA A 207 -1.17 22.06 29.97
N ALA A 208 -2.28 21.43 29.57
CA ALA A 208 -3.61 21.83 30.02
C ALA A 208 -3.85 21.51 31.49
N GLU A 209 -3.43 20.34 31.94
CA GLU A 209 -3.48 19.92 33.35
C GLU A 209 -2.63 20.84 34.22
N ALA A 210 -1.41 21.17 33.81
CA ALA A 210 -0.55 22.12 34.51
C ALA A 210 -1.20 23.52 34.60
N ARG A 211 -1.84 24.00 33.52
CA ARG A 211 -2.59 25.26 33.53
C ARG A 211 -3.78 25.21 34.49
N LEU A 212 -4.56 24.12 34.48
CA LEU A 212 -5.70 23.95 35.38
C LEU A 212 -5.25 23.87 36.83
N MET A 213 -4.17 23.14 37.12
CA MET A 213 -3.59 23.08 38.45
C MET A 213 -3.13 24.47 38.92
N GLY A 214 -2.48 25.24 38.04
CA GLY A 214 -2.13 26.63 38.29
C GLY A 214 -3.35 27.50 38.64
N LEU A 215 -4.42 27.43 37.85
CA LEU A 215 -5.67 28.16 38.12
C LEU A 215 -6.33 27.74 39.43
N VAL A 216 -6.28 26.45 39.79
CA VAL A 216 -6.80 25.95 41.07
C VAL A 216 -5.98 26.48 42.23
N ASP A 217 -4.65 26.50 42.11
CA ASP A 217 -3.77 27.04 43.14
C ASP A 217 -3.91 28.56 43.28
N GLU A 218 -4.05 29.29 42.17
CA GLU A 218 -4.41 30.72 42.15
C GLU A 218 -5.76 30.95 42.86
N ALA A 219 -6.80 30.22 42.49
CA ALA A 219 -8.12 30.33 43.13
C ALA A 219 -8.08 29.98 44.63
N ARG A 220 -7.25 29.01 45.04
CA ARG A 220 -7.02 28.68 46.46
C ARG A 220 -6.31 29.82 47.18
N GLN A 221 -5.29 30.43 46.57
CA GLN A 221 -4.58 31.58 47.15
C GLN A 221 -5.49 32.80 47.24
N GLU A 222 -6.28 33.10 46.21
CA GLU A 222 -7.28 34.15 46.22
C GLU A 222 -8.31 33.91 47.32
N ARG A 223 -8.88 32.70 47.43
CA ARG A 223 -9.83 32.35 48.49
C ARG A 223 -9.21 32.51 49.88
N GLN A 224 -7.99 32.03 50.09
CA GLN A 224 -7.29 32.16 51.36
C GLN A 224 -7.01 33.64 51.71
N SER A 225 -6.62 34.46 50.72
CA SER A 225 -6.39 35.88 50.91
C SER A 225 -7.69 36.63 51.22
N ALA A 226 -8.80 36.29 50.55
CA ALA A 226 -10.12 36.82 50.80
C ALA A 226 -10.63 36.42 52.18
N GLU A 227 -10.48 35.15 52.59
CA GLU A 227 -10.82 34.67 53.93
C GLU A 227 -10.04 35.45 55.02
N LYS A 228 -8.74 35.67 54.84
CA LYS A 228 -7.92 36.49 55.75
C LYS A 228 -8.38 37.97 55.78
N ALA A 229 -8.68 38.55 54.62
CA ALA A 229 -9.20 39.91 54.53
C ALA A 229 -10.58 40.05 55.20
N HIS A 230 -11.46 39.06 55.04
CA HIS A 230 -12.75 39.00 55.72
C HIS A 230 -12.58 38.84 57.23
N ALA A 231 -11.72 37.93 57.68
CA ALA A 231 -11.43 37.73 59.11
C ALA A 231 -10.91 39.02 59.77
N THR A 232 -9.94 39.69 59.15
CA THR A 232 -9.42 40.97 59.66
C THR A 232 -10.47 42.09 59.61
N ARG A 233 -11.37 42.10 58.63
CA ARG A 233 -12.50 43.04 58.59
C ARG A 233 -13.50 42.79 59.71
N ILE A 234 -13.84 41.53 59.98
CA ILE A 234 -14.71 41.14 61.08
C ILE A 234 -14.09 41.58 62.41
N GLU A 235 -12.82 41.26 62.66
CA GLU A 235 -12.11 41.66 63.88
C GLU A 235 -12.11 43.20 64.07
N ARG A 236 -11.91 43.97 62.99
CA ARG A 236 -12.00 45.44 63.03
C ARG A 236 -13.41 45.92 63.34
N LEU A 237 -14.45 45.27 62.80
CA LEU A 237 -15.84 45.62 63.07
C LEU A 237 -16.24 45.23 64.50
N GLU A 238 -15.78 44.10 65.01
CA GLU A 238 -15.96 43.68 66.41
C GLU A 238 -15.32 44.69 67.36
N LYS A 239 -14.07 45.07 67.14
CA LYS A 239 -13.39 46.12 67.93
C LYS A 239 -14.13 47.46 67.89
N ARG A 240 -14.64 47.86 66.72
CA ARG A 240 -15.45 49.09 66.58
C ARG A 240 -16.79 48.97 67.30
N LEU A 241 -17.43 47.81 67.25
CA LEU A 241 -18.69 47.54 67.95
C LEU A 241 -18.47 47.55 69.47
N GLU A 242 -17.38 46.96 69.96
CA GLU A 242 -16.97 47.01 71.37
C GLU A 242 -16.69 48.44 71.82
N ALA A 243 -15.94 49.22 71.04
CA ALA A 243 -15.71 50.64 71.32
C ALA A 243 -17.01 51.45 71.32
N ALA A 244 -17.91 51.24 70.35
CA ALA A 244 -19.20 51.91 70.33
C ALA A 244 -20.10 51.47 71.50
N ARG A 245 -20.02 50.21 71.93
CA ARG A 245 -20.73 49.71 73.12
C ARG A 245 -20.18 50.31 74.40
N SER A 246 -18.86 50.45 74.54
CA SER A 246 -18.25 51.09 75.71
C SER A 246 -18.53 52.59 75.75
N GLU A 247 -18.51 53.28 74.60
CA GLU A 247 -19.00 54.66 74.47
C GLU A 247 -20.48 54.79 74.81
N GLN A 248 -21.33 53.88 74.33
CA GLN A 248 -22.76 53.88 74.69
C GLN A 248 -22.96 53.66 76.19
N GLN A 249 -22.17 52.76 76.79
CA GLN A 249 -22.22 52.50 78.23
C GLN A 249 -21.75 53.73 79.02
N SER A 250 -20.64 54.36 78.66
CA SER A 250 -20.15 55.56 79.34
C SER A 250 -21.11 56.74 79.19
N LEU A 251 -21.75 56.91 78.02
CA LEU A 251 -22.81 57.90 77.83
C LEU A 251 -24.06 57.59 78.66
N ARG A 252 -24.44 56.31 78.82
CA ARG A 252 -25.53 55.91 79.71
C ARG A 252 -25.19 56.19 81.18
N GLU A 253 -23.98 55.88 81.61
CA GLU A 253 -23.49 56.18 82.96
C GLU A 253 -23.44 57.69 83.21
N ALA A 254 -22.93 58.47 82.24
CA ALA A 254 -22.93 59.93 82.32
C ALA A 254 -24.35 60.53 82.36
N LEU A 255 -25.28 59.99 81.56
CA LEU A 255 -26.68 60.40 81.61
C LEU A 255 -27.31 60.06 82.95
N GLN A 256 -27.06 58.87 83.50
CA GLN A 256 -27.52 58.50 84.85
C GLN A 256 -26.95 59.43 85.92
N GLU A 257 -25.69 59.83 85.80
CA GLU A 257 -25.06 60.74 86.74
C GLU A 257 -25.62 62.16 86.61
N GLU A 258 -25.87 62.66 85.39
CA GLU A 258 -26.57 63.92 85.16
C GLU A 258 -28.03 63.86 85.63
N GLU A 259 -28.73 62.75 85.47
CA GLU A 259 -30.08 62.55 86.03
C GLU A 259 -30.05 62.55 87.56
N LYS A 260 -29.08 61.90 88.20
CA LYS A 260 -28.89 61.95 89.66
C LYS A 260 -28.55 63.36 90.12
N ARG A 261 -27.66 64.07 89.42
CA ARG A 261 -27.32 65.48 89.69
C ARG A 261 -28.57 66.34 89.60
N ARG A 262 -29.33 66.24 88.50
CA ARG A 262 -30.62 66.94 88.36
C ARG A 262 -31.59 66.60 89.49
N ARG A 263 -31.73 65.33 89.88
CA ARG A 263 -32.57 64.93 91.03
C ARG A 263 -32.08 65.56 92.33
N SER A 264 -30.76 65.57 92.57
CA SER A 264 -30.18 66.19 93.76
C SER A 264 -30.31 67.72 93.75
N GLU A 265 -30.19 68.36 92.60
CA GLU A 265 -30.43 69.79 92.42
C GLU A 265 -31.91 70.13 92.59
N GLU A 266 -32.82 69.33 92.04
CA GLU A 266 -34.27 69.47 92.24
C GLU A 266 -34.63 69.30 93.72
N GLN A 267 -34.02 68.33 94.41
CA GLN A 267 -34.23 68.10 95.83
C GLN A 267 -33.65 69.24 96.68
N ALA A 268 -32.44 69.72 96.37
CA ALA A 268 -31.87 70.90 97.01
C ALA A 268 -32.71 72.16 96.75
N ARG A 269 -33.28 72.33 95.55
CA ARG A 269 -34.22 73.42 95.25
C ARG A 269 -35.48 73.30 96.11
N ARG A 270 -36.05 72.11 96.25
CA ARG A 270 -37.20 71.86 97.14
C ARG A 270 -36.86 72.10 98.61
N ASP A 271 -35.67 71.71 99.07
CA ASP A 271 -35.20 71.95 100.43
C ASP A 271 -35.00 73.45 100.70
N VAL A 272 -34.48 74.20 99.72
CA VAL A 272 -34.38 75.67 99.79
C VAL A 272 -35.76 76.32 99.75
N GLU A 273 -36.69 75.82 98.93
CA GLU A 273 -38.06 76.33 98.84
C GLU A 273 -38.81 76.10 100.15
N THR A 274 -38.74 74.90 100.73
CA THR A 274 -39.31 74.60 102.05
C THR A 274 -38.64 75.39 103.18
N SER A 275 -37.31 75.62 103.11
CA SER A 275 -36.61 76.49 104.06
C SER A 275 -37.06 77.94 103.92
N ARG A 276 -37.26 78.43 102.68
CA ARG A 276 -37.84 79.75 102.40
C ARG A 276 -39.23 79.86 102.98
N ASP A 277 -40.10 78.89 102.72
CA ASP A 277 -41.46 78.85 103.26
C ASP A 277 -41.45 78.83 104.79
N SER A 278 -40.53 78.09 105.42
CA SER A 278 -40.39 78.10 106.89
C SER A 278 -39.91 79.45 107.42
N LEU A 279 -38.98 80.12 106.72
CA LEU A 279 -38.51 81.45 107.08
C LEU A 279 -39.60 82.51 106.85
N ASP A 280 -40.41 82.38 105.80
CA ASP A 280 -41.56 83.25 105.54
C ASP A 280 -42.64 83.04 106.59
N GLN A 281 -42.88 81.80 107.03
CA GLN A 281 -43.76 81.51 108.17
C GLN A 281 -43.21 82.07 109.49
N GLU A 282 -41.91 81.95 109.76
CA GLU A 282 -41.27 82.57 110.92
C GLU A 282 -41.33 84.09 110.85
N ARG A 283 -41.08 84.68 109.69
CA ARG A 283 -41.19 86.12 109.45
C ARG A 283 -42.62 86.61 109.64
N ALA A 284 -43.62 85.90 109.12
CA ALA A 284 -45.03 86.20 109.35
C ALA A 284 -45.41 86.08 110.84
N ARG A 285 -44.90 85.08 111.56
CA ARG A 285 -45.07 84.95 113.01
C ARG A 285 -44.42 86.11 113.77
N LEU A 286 -43.22 86.52 113.37
CA LEU A 286 -42.52 87.66 113.97
C LEU A 286 -43.24 88.97 113.67
N GLU A 287 -43.72 89.18 112.44
CA GLU A 287 -44.53 90.35 112.06
C GLU A 287 -45.86 90.39 112.85
N ALA A 288 -46.53 89.24 113.04
CA ALA A 288 -47.72 89.14 113.89
C ALA A 288 -47.39 89.46 115.37
N ARG A 289 -46.26 88.96 115.89
CA ARG A 289 -45.81 89.24 117.27
C ARG A 289 -45.42 90.71 117.45
N LEU A 290 -44.86 91.33 116.42
CA LEU A 290 -44.52 92.74 116.39
C LEU A 290 -45.79 93.58 116.35
N ALA A 291 -46.78 93.21 115.54
CA ALA A 291 -48.12 93.81 115.52
C ALA A 291 -48.83 93.69 116.88
N ASP A 292 -48.78 92.51 117.53
CA ASP A 292 -49.34 92.31 118.87
C ASP A 292 -48.62 93.16 119.93
N SER A 293 -47.28 93.27 119.86
CA SER A 293 -46.51 94.14 120.75
C SER A 293 -46.78 95.62 120.53
N GLN A 294 -46.98 96.04 119.27
CA GLN A 294 -47.39 97.40 118.91
C GLN A 294 -48.82 97.68 119.41
N ALA A 295 -49.73 96.73 119.28
CA ALA A 295 -51.09 96.82 119.81
C ALA A 295 -51.10 96.86 121.35
N ALA A 296 -50.25 96.07 122.02
CA ALA A 296 -50.08 96.10 123.48
C ALA A 296 -49.46 97.41 123.98
N LEU A 297 -48.54 98.01 123.21
CA LEU A 297 -48.00 99.34 123.48
C LEU A 297 -49.06 100.42 123.29
N ALA A 298 -49.85 100.37 122.22
CA ALA A 298 -50.96 101.28 121.98
C ALA A 298 -52.04 101.16 123.09
N ALA A 299 -52.36 99.95 123.53
CA ALA A 299 -53.29 99.71 124.64
C ALA A 299 -52.73 100.20 125.98
N ARG A 300 -51.42 100.08 126.22
CA ARG A 300 -50.75 100.68 127.39
C ARG A 300 -50.79 102.20 127.36
N GLN A 301 -50.53 102.81 126.20
CA GLN A 301 -50.62 104.27 126.02
C GLN A 301 -52.05 104.76 126.26
N ALA A 302 -53.06 104.12 125.68
CA ALA A 302 -54.47 104.44 125.92
C ALA A 302 -54.88 104.28 127.41
N ARG A 303 -54.28 103.32 128.12
CA ARG A 303 -54.52 103.10 129.56
C ARG A 303 -53.85 104.18 130.43
N VAL A 304 -52.69 104.69 130.02
CA VAL A 304 -52.03 105.82 130.70
C VAL A 304 -52.84 107.11 130.50
N GLU A 305 -53.26 107.41 129.28
CA GLU A 305 -54.13 108.57 129.00
C GLU A 305 -55.49 108.47 129.74
N GLY A 306 -56.03 107.26 129.88
CA GLY A 306 -57.25 107.02 130.65
C GLY A 306 -57.08 107.26 132.15
N LEU A 307 -55.92 106.92 132.71
CA LEU A 307 -55.59 107.16 134.13
C LEU A 307 -55.27 108.64 134.40
N GLU A 308 -54.67 109.34 133.44
CA GLU A 308 -54.43 110.79 133.50
C GLU A 308 -55.77 111.56 133.51
N LYS A 309 -56.71 111.20 132.64
CA LYS A 309 -58.07 111.80 132.64
C LYS A 309 -58.87 111.50 133.92
N GLN A 310 -58.66 110.34 134.55
CA GLN A 310 -59.32 109.98 135.82
C GLN A 310 -58.72 110.72 137.03
N LEU A 311 -57.43 111.08 136.99
CA LEU A 311 -56.79 111.91 138.00
C LEU A 311 -57.21 113.37 137.90
N GLU A 312 -57.35 113.92 136.69
CA GLU A 312 -57.87 115.27 136.46
C GLU A 312 -59.33 115.41 136.93
N ALA A 313 -60.18 114.41 136.68
CA ALA A 313 -61.58 114.41 137.13
C ALA A 313 -61.73 114.33 138.67
N ARG A 314 -60.86 113.59 139.36
CA ARG A 314 -60.91 113.48 140.84
C ARG A 314 -60.43 114.74 141.54
N LEU A 315 -59.43 115.43 140.99
CA LEU A 315 -58.93 116.70 141.53
C LEU A 315 -59.95 117.85 141.39
N TRP A 316 -60.80 117.82 140.36
CA TRP A 316 -61.89 118.78 140.20
C TRP A 316 -63.06 118.53 141.17
N SER A 317 -63.43 117.25 141.41
CA SER A 317 -64.52 116.90 142.33
C SER A 317 -64.23 117.23 143.82
N SER A 318 -62.94 117.25 144.22
CA SER A 318 -62.57 117.60 145.60
C SER A 318 -62.55 119.11 145.86
N LEU A 319 -62.47 119.93 144.81
CA LEU A 319 -62.52 121.39 144.94
C LEU A 319 -63.98 121.90 145.09
N GLU A 320 -64.93 121.23 144.46
CA GLU A 320 -66.36 121.56 144.45
C GLU A 320 -67.06 121.22 145.79
N MET A 321 -66.72 120.07 146.40
CA MET A 321 -67.28 119.63 147.69
C MET A 321 -66.90 120.53 148.89
N MET A 322 -65.77 121.25 148.82
CA MET A 322 -65.40 122.17 149.90
C MET A 322 -66.14 123.51 149.83
N GLN A 323 -66.61 123.95 148.65
CA GLN A 323 -67.30 125.24 148.51
C GLN A 323 -68.81 125.16 148.86
N GLU A 324 -69.45 123.99 148.74
CA GLU A 324 -70.88 123.82 149.07
C GLU A 324 -71.17 123.66 150.58
N SER A 325 -70.19 123.25 151.39
CA SER A 325 -70.39 123.01 152.83
C SER A 325 -70.40 124.29 153.69
N GLN A 326 -69.83 125.40 153.21
CA GLN A 326 -69.87 126.68 153.94
C GLN A 326 -71.14 127.50 153.67
N ALA A 327 -71.81 127.33 152.54
CA ALA A 327 -73.00 128.11 152.19
C ALA A 327 -74.30 127.66 152.91
N ARG A 328 -74.32 126.48 153.55
CA ARG A 328 -75.54 125.92 154.18
C ARG A 328 -75.74 126.28 155.66
N LEU A 329 -74.79 126.96 156.32
CA LEU A 329 -74.90 127.28 157.75
C LEU A 329 -75.42 128.69 158.07
N GLU A 330 -75.71 129.53 157.08
CA GLU A 330 -76.15 130.92 157.28
C GLU A 330 -77.68 131.17 157.17
N ALA A 331 -78.52 130.17 156.91
CA ALA A 331 -79.89 130.44 156.39
C ALA A 331 -81.08 129.82 157.14
N ALA A 332 -81.04 129.58 158.45
CA ALA A 332 -82.26 129.20 159.16
C ALA A 332 -82.27 129.53 160.67
N ALA A 333 -82.54 130.80 160.97
CA ALA A 333 -83.12 131.24 162.23
C ALA A 333 -84.31 132.18 161.92
N GLU A 334 -85.54 131.66 161.94
CA GLU A 334 -86.77 132.38 162.37
C GLU A 334 -88.05 131.52 162.36
N ASN A 335 -88.75 131.58 163.50
CA ASN A 335 -90.05 131.03 163.92
C ASN A 335 -90.15 129.58 164.45
N ALA A 336 -90.58 129.32 165.70
CA ALA A 336 -90.88 130.19 166.86
C ALA A 336 -91.17 129.33 168.12
N SER A 337 -90.88 129.90 169.30
CA SER A 337 -91.43 129.60 170.64
C SER A 337 -90.96 128.29 171.30
N GLY A 338 -90.50 128.24 172.55
CA GLY A 338 -90.63 129.10 173.71
C GLY A 338 -90.14 128.30 174.95
N PRO A 339 -90.19 128.87 176.16
CA PRO A 339 -89.10 128.86 177.15
C PRO A 339 -89.23 127.78 178.25
N ASP A 340 -88.37 127.87 179.29
CA ASP A 340 -88.19 127.01 180.48
C ASP A 340 -87.15 125.90 180.25
N ASP A 341 -85.90 126.02 180.70
CA ASP A 341 -85.34 126.21 182.05
C ASP A 341 -85.60 125.03 183.02
N ALA A 342 -84.54 124.67 183.74
CA ALA A 342 -84.43 123.66 184.79
C ALA A 342 -84.48 122.16 184.41
N GLY A 343 -83.29 121.56 184.37
CA GLY A 343 -83.07 120.12 184.32
C GLY A 343 -81.58 119.79 184.40
N PRO A 344 -81.02 119.58 185.60
CA PRO A 344 -79.58 119.53 185.86
C PRO A 344 -79.01 118.11 185.82
N GLU A 345 -77.72 118.01 186.14
CA GLU A 345 -77.03 116.83 186.69
C GLU A 345 -76.83 115.64 185.75
N GLN A 346 -75.58 115.39 185.34
CA GLN A 346 -74.69 114.48 186.08
C GLN A 346 -75.30 113.10 186.31
N ARG A 347 -74.78 112.13 185.55
CA ARG A 347 -74.19 110.87 186.01
C ARG A 347 -73.19 110.49 184.93
N GLU A 348 -71.91 110.31 185.24
CA GLU A 348 -71.38 109.17 186.00
C GLU A 348 -71.77 107.85 185.35
N ASP A 349 -70.76 107.01 185.30
CA ASP A 349 -70.71 105.65 184.79
C ASP A 349 -70.57 105.52 183.27
N GLU A 350 -69.61 104.75 182.77
CA GLU A 350 -68.66 103.83 183.45
C GLU A 350 -67.65 103.33 182.41
#